data_AF-A0A8S2UI29-F1
#
_entry.id   AF-A0A8S2UI29-F1
#
_cell.length_a   1.000
_cell.length_b   1.000
_cell.length_c   1.000
_cell.angle_alpha   90.00
_cell.angle_beta   90.00
_cell.angle_gamma   90.00
#
_symmetry.space_group_name_H-M   'P 1'
#
loop_
_entity.id
_entity.type
_entity.pdbx_description
1 polymer ?
#
loop_
_entity_poly.entity_id
_entity_poly.type
_entity_poly.pdbx_seq_one_letter_code
_entity_poly.pdbx_strand_id
1 'polypeptide(L)'
;MFDRFQGADYVYSQYICKTVCQQVYNYQECGCIDPLQWAARSIILPGTNTIILAPLCDSSNTCYLQAMQTLINSDSLWQKYCSHCTQECSIVDFIVKPSSVAAPPEWFMDDIKMFVENSGVPVPTNWSTTWRTEILANYLGVDILSESYQIESFEQEATLDAVQVISNVGGHTGLWIGISFLSLMELVEMLYRLARYHLHLIRVPVRNN
;
A
#
# COMPACT_ATOMS: atom_id res chain seq x y z
N MET A 1 -12.23 9.52 -5.05
CA MET A 1 -13.23 8.44 -5.26
C MET A 1 -13.54 7.67 -3.97
N PHE A 2 -12.72 7.76 -2.91
CA PHE A 2 -12.91 7.00 -1.66
C PHE A 2 -13.31 7.84 -0.43
N ASP A 3 -13.20 9.17 -0.48
CA ASP A 3 -13.41 10.04 0.70
C ASP A 3 -14.84 10.08 1.25
N ARG A 4 -15.82 9.44 0.60
CA ARG A 4 -17.22 9.40 1.05
C ARG A 4 -17.91 8.09 0.69
N PHE A 5 -17.45 6.98 1.26
CA PHE A 5 -18.29 5.79 1.38
C PHE A 5 -19.05 5.86 2.72
N GLN A 6 -20.38 5.97 2.67
CA GLN A 6 -21.30 5.83 3.83
C GLN A 6 -21.07 6.70 5.07
N GLY A 7 -20.47 7.89 4.97
CA GLY A 7 -20.41 8.84 6.10
C GLY A 7 -19.54 8.39 7.28
N ALA A 8 -18.74 7.34 7.09
CA ALA A 8 -17.59 7.03 7.93
C ALA A 8 -16.33 7.39 7.15
N ASP A 9 -15.35 8.01 7.83
CA ASP A 9 -14.04 8.32 7.26
C ASP A 9 -13.26 7.02 7.07
N TYR A 10 -13.52 6.33 5.96
CA TYR A 10 -12.76 5.14 5.60
C TYR A 10 -11.37 5.56 5.10
N VAL A 11 -10.34 5.10 5.80
CA VAL A 11 -8.96 5.17 5.31
C VAL A 11 -8.85 4.29 4.06
N TYR A 12 -8.28 4.84 2.99
CA TYR A 12 -8.04 4.09 1.76
C TYR A 12 -7.14 2.87 2.05
N SER A 13 -7.57 1.70 1.59
CA SER A 13 -6.72 0.51 1.47
C SER A 13 -6.95 -0.12 0.10
N GLN A 14 -5.90 -0.64 -0.50
CA GLN A 14 -5.93 -1.33 -1.78
C GLN A 14 -6.89 -2.53 -1.73
N TYR A 15 -7.00 -3.23 -0.59
CA TYR A 15 -7.96 -4.32 -0.44
C TYR A 15 -9.38 -3.82 -0.66
N ILE A 16 -9.77 -2.75 0.04
CA ILE A 16 -11.11 -2.13 -0.08
C ILE A 16 -11.33 -1.64 -1.52
N CYS A 17 -10.34 -1.01 -2.15
CA CYS A 17 -10.43 -0.57 -3.53
C CYS A 17 -10.74 -1.73 -4.49
N LYS A 18 -10.01 -2.86 -4.34
CA LYS A 18 -10.22 -4.08 -5.13
C LYS A 18 -11.60 -4.69 -4.87
N THR A 19 -12.03 -4.76 -3.61
CA THR A 19 -13.38 -5.22 -3.25
C THR A 19 -14.46 -4.36 -3.91
N VAL A 20 -14.33 -3.03 -3.87
CA VAL A 20 -15.28 -2.10 -4.49
C VAL A 20 -15.29 -2.24 -6.02
N CYS A 21 -14.13 -2.33 -6.68
CA CYS A 21 -14.09 -2.51 -8.14
C CYS A 21 -14.75 -3.83 -8.56
N GLN A 22 -14.54 -4.89 -7.77
CA GLN A 22 -15.18 -6.18 -7.99
C GLN A 22 -16.70 -6.07 -7.87
N GLN A 23 -17.22 -5.35 -6.87
CA GLN A 23 -18.67 -5.14 -6.73
C GLN A 23 -19.27 -4.31 -7.86
N VAL A 24 -18.53 -3.32 -8.38
CA VAL A 24 -18.96 -2.54 -9.55
C VAL A 24 -19.09 -3.45 -10.78
N TYR A 25 -18.14 -4.35 -11.01
CA TYR A 25 -18.20 -5.31 -12.11
C TYR A 25 -19.36 -6.30 -11.94
N ASN A 26 -19.49 -6.89 -10.75
CA ASN A 26 -20.58 -7.81 -10.43
C ASN A 26 -21.96 -7.16 -10.63
N TYR A 27 -22.11 -5.89 -10.24
CA TYR A 27 -23.36 -5.18 -10.47
C TYR A 27 -23.63 -4.91 -11.95
N GLN A 28 -22.60 -4.61 -12.75
CA GLN A 28 -22.80 -4.38 -14.19
C GLN A 28 -23.21 -5.67 -14.93
N GLU A 29 -22.64 -6.81 -14.57
CA GLU A 29 -22.93 -8.09 -15.22
C GLU A 29 -24.22 -8.73 -14.68
N CYS A 30 -24.43 -8.72 -13.36
CA CYS A 30 -25.50 -9.46 -12.69
C CYS A 30 -26.61 -8.59 -12.09
N GLY A 31 -26.44 -7.27 -12.03
CA GLY A 31 -27.41 -6.34 -11.44
C GLY A 31 -27.49 -6.38 -9.91
N CYS A 32 -26.61 -7.11 -9.24
CA CYS A 32 -26.61 -7.34 -7.81
C CYS A 32 -25.19 -7.43 -7.21
N ILE A 33 -25.09 -7.31 -5.90
CA ILE A 33 -23.83 -7.29 -5.12
C ILE A 33 -23.71 -8.56 -4.27
N ASP A 34 -22.47 -9.01 -4.05
CA ASP A 34 -22.17 -10.17 -3.22
C ASP A 34 -22.65 -9.97 -1.77
N PRO A 35 -23.54 -10.84 -1.23
CA PRO A 35 -24.02 -10.74 0.15
C PRO A 35 -22.92 -10.90 1.21
N LEU A 36 -21.79 -11.53 0.88
CA LEU A 36 -20.67 -11.71 1.81
C LEU A 36 -19.79 -10.46 1.93
N GLN A 37 -19.86 -9.54 0.97
CA GLN A 37 -19.05 -8.32 0.94
C GLN A 37 -19.90 -7.13 1.43
N TRP A 38 -20.26 -7.16 2.71
CA TRP A 38 -21.24 -6.27 3.37
C TRP A 38 -20.92 -4.77 3.28
N ALA A 39 -19.67 -4.39 2.96
CA ALA A 39 -19.19 -3.02 3.04
C ALA A 39 -19.76 -2.07 1.97
N ALA A 40 -20.33 -2.57 0.86
CA ALA A 40 -20.73 -1.73 -0.27
C ALA A 40 -22.20 -1.95 -0.68
N ARG A 41 -23.17 -1.50 0.13
CA ARG A 41 -24.59 -1.41 -0.31
C ARG A 41 -24.85 -0.29 -1.33
N SER A 42 -23.85 0.55 -1.54
CA SER A 42 -23.87 1.67 -2.45
C SER A 42 -22.65 1.60 -3.35
N ILE A 43 -22.85 1.68 -4.65
CA ILE A 43 -21.78 1.70 -5.65
C ILE A 43 -21.81 2.99 -6.45
N ILE A 44 -20.66 3.35 -7.00
CA ILE A 44 -20.51 4.47 -7.92
C ILE A 44 -19.95 3.89 -9.21
N LEU A 45 -20.71 4.03 -10.31
CA LEU A 45 -20.26 3.55 -11.61
C LEU A 45 -19.14 4.45 -12.15
N PRO A 46 -18.14 3.89 -12.85
CA PRO A 46 -17.05 4.68 -13.43
C PRO A 46 -17.62 5.74 -14.38
N GLY A 47 -17.20 7.00 -14.19
CA GLY A 47 -17.66 8.14 -14.99
C GLY A 47 -18.98 8.78 -14.51
N THR A 48 -19.57 8.30 -13.43
CA THR A 48 -20.77 8.90 -12.82
C THR A 48 -20.50 9.35 -11.38
N ASN A 49 -21.17 10.40 -10.92
CA ASN A 49 -21.16 10.83 -9.52
C ASN A 49 -22.42 10.38 -8.75
N THR A 50 -23.22 9.49 -9.35
CA THR A 50 -24.47 9.01 -8.76
C THR A 50 -24.21 7.80 -7.90
N ILE A 51 -24.62 7.88 -6.64
CA ILE A 51 -24.59 6.76 -5.71
C ILE A 51 -25.80 5.88 -6.00
N ILE A 52 -25.56 4.63 -6.41
CA ILE A 52 -26.61 3.66 -6.69
C ILE A 52 -26.72 2.72 -5.50
N LEU A 53 -27.92 2.59 -4.95
CA LEU A 53 -28.23 1.55 -3.97
C LEU A 53 -28.45 0.23 -4.71
N ALA A 54 -27.54 -0.72 -4.53
CA ALA A 54 -27.58 -1.98 -5.27
C ALA A 54 -28.17 -3.10 -4.40
N PRO A 55 -29.05 -3.96 -4.96
CA PRO A 55 -29.62 -5.07 -4.23
C PRO A 55 -28.58 -6.17 -4.01
N LEU A 56 -28.76 -6.92 -2.92
CA LEU A 56 -27.96 -8.11 -2.65
C LEU A 56 -28.37 -9.23 -3.59
N CYS A 57 -27.40 -9.98 -4.11
CA CYS A 57 -27.67 -11.19 -4.88
C CYS A 57 -28.33 -12.25 -3.98
N ASP A 58 -29.27 -13.00 -4.53
CA ASP A 58 -29.79 -14.19 -3.87
C ASP A 58 -28.70 -15.27 -3.80
N SER A 59 -28.65 -15.98 -2.67
CA SER A 59 -27.75 -17.11 -2.42
C SER A 59 -27.86 -18.24 -3.44
N SER A 60 -29.00 -18.34 -4.13
CA SER A 60 -29.25 -19.31 -5.20
C SER A 60 -28.64 -18.91 -6.56
N ASN A 61 -28.33 -17.63 -6.76
CA ASN A 61 -27.84 -17.10 -8.02
C ASN A 61 -26.31 -17.14 -8.09
N THR A 62 -25.73 -17.99 -8.93
CA THR A 62 -24.28 -18.13 -9.07
C THR A 62 -23.63 -17.09 -9.98
N CYS A 63 -24.39 -16.16 -10.56
CA CYS A 63 -23.89 -15.15 -11.49
C CYS A 63 -22.74 -14.33 -10.88
N TYR A 64 -22.88 -13.88 -9.63
CA TYR A 64 -21.86 -13.04 -8.98
C TYR A 64 -20.53 -13.80 -8.74
N LEU A 65 -20.60 -15.12 -8.51
CA LEU A 65 -19.41 -15.97 -8.38
C LEU A 65 -18.72 -16.15 -9.73
N GLN A 66 -19.49 -16.35 -10.80
CA GLN A 66 -18.96 -16.46 -12.15
C GLN A 66 -18.33 -15.14 -12.59
N ALA A 67 -19.02 -14.02 -12.38
CA ALA A 67 -18.51 -12.67 -12.67
C ALA A 67 -17.20 -12.39 -11.91
N MET A 68 -17.15 -12.72 -10.61
CA MET A 68 -15.91 -12.61 -9.82
C MET A 68 -14.77 -13.44 -10.44
N GLN A 69 -15.02 -14.70 -10.80
CA GLN A 69 -14.02 -15.55 -11.42
C GLN A 69 -13.57 -15.01 -12.79
N THR A 70 -14.49 -14.51 -13.60
CA THR A 70 -14.18 -13.89 -14.90
C THR A 70 -13.31 -12.64 -14.73
N LEU A 71 -13.58 -11.81 -13.72
CA LEU A 71 -12.80 -10.62 -13.43
C LEU A 71 -11.38 -10.98 -12.97
N ILE A 72 -11.24 -11.97 -12.08
CA ILE A 72 -9.93 -12.42 -11.58
C ILE A 72 -9.09 -13.08 -12.68
N ASN A 73 -9.73 -13.84 -13.56
CA ASN A 73 -9.02 -14.58 -14.62
C ASN A 73 -8.71 -13.70 -15.85
N SER A 74 -9.22 -12.47 -15.92
CA SER A 74 -9.07 -11.60 -17.08
C SER A 74 -8.34 -10.30 -16.73
N ASP A 75 -7.08 -10.21 -17.15
CA ASP A 75 -6.26 -9.01 -16.94
C ASP A 75 -6.85 -7.77 -17.63
N SER A 76 -7.51 -7.92 -18.78
CA SER A 76 -8.10 -6.80 -19.50
C SER A 76 -9.29 -6.20 -18.76
N LEU A 77 -10.15 -7.03 -18.17
CA LEU A 77 -11.24 -6.58 -17.32
C LEU A 77 -10.71 -5.97 -16.02
N TRP A 78 -9.68 -6.58 -15.43
CA TRP A 78 -9.02 -6.05 -14.25
C TRP A 78 -8.46 -4.65 -14.48
N GLN A 79 -7.74 -4.41 -15.58
CA GLN A 79 -7.21 -3.09 -15.92
C GLN A 79 -8.33 -2.07 -16.23
N LYS A 80 -9.44 -2.51 -16.82
CA LYS A 80 -10.57 -1.61 -17.12
C LYS A 80 -11.28 -1.10 -15.86
N TYR A 81 -11.51 -1.98 -14.87
CA TYR A 81 -12.31 -1.65 -13.68
C TYR A 81 -11.46 -1.29 -12.44
N CYS A 82 -10.25 -1.82 -12.32
CA CYS A 82 -9.46 -1.80 -11.09
C CYS A 82 -8.08 -1.13 -11.26
N SER A 83 -7.78 -0.49 -12.40
CA SER A 83 -6.49 0.18 -12.65
C SER A 83 -6.18 1.34 -11.70
N HIS A 84 -7.22 1.96 -11.14
CA HIS A 84 -7.05 3.07 -10.19
C HIS A 84 -6.72 2.63 -8.76
N CYS A 85 -6.62 1.33 -8.48
CA CYS A 85 -6.27 0.81 -7.15
C CYS A 85 -4.75 0.80 -6.94
N THR A 86 -4.18 1.97 -6.65
CA THR A 86 -2.75 2.11 -6.31
C THR A 86 -2.46 1.50 -4.94
N GLN A 87 -1.19 1.16 -4.70
CA GLN A 87 -0.75 0.75 -3.37
C GLN A 87 -0.87 1.93 -2.39
N GLU A 88 -1.33 1.68 -1.16
CA GLU A 88 -1.33 2.68 -0.11
C GLU A 88 0.09 3.07 0.33
N CYS A 89 0.27 4.34 0.70
CA CYS A 89 1.56 4.85 1.21
C CYS A 89 1.82 4.48 2.68
N SER A 90 0.77 4.13 3.43
CA SER A 90 0.87 3.72 4.83
C SER A 90 0.14 2.39 4.99
N ILE A 91 0.90 1.36 5.36
CA ILE A 91 0.42 0.00 5.59
C ILE A 91 0.81 -0.39 7.01
N VAL A 92 -0.13 -0.96 7.75
CA VAL A 92 0.15 -1.64 9.01
C VAL A 92 0.01 -3.13 8.75
N ASP A 93 1.12 -3.85 8.81
CA ASP A 93 1.14 -5.30 8.63
C ASP A 93 1.33 -6.01 9.97
N PHE A 94 0.69 -7.16 10.13
CA PHE A 94 0.75 -7.97 11.35
C PHE A 94 1.33 -9.34 11.02
N ILE A 95 2.55 -9.60 11.49
CA ILE A 95 3.17 -10.92 11.36
C ILE A 95 2.55 -11.87 12.39
N VAL A 96 1.69 -12.77 11.92
CA VAL A 96 1.02 -13.76 12.76
C VAL A 96 1.86 -15.03 12.83
N LYS A 97 2.23 -15.48 14.03
CA LYS A 97 2.88 -16.77 14.28
C LYS A 97 1.86 -17.75 14.88
N PRO A 98 1.25 -18.63 14.07
CA PRO A 98 0.25 -19.55 14.59
C PRO A 98 0.92 -20.62 15.46
N SER A 99 0.32 -20.89 16.61
CA SER A 99 0.63 -22.06 17.43
C SER A 99 -0.68 -22.71 17.85
N SER A 100 -0.67 -24.03 18.03
CA SER A 100 -1.85 -24.78 18.43
C SER A 100 -1.48 -25.85 19.44
N VAL A 101 -2.42 -26.11 20.35
CA VAL A 101 -2.33 -27.15 21.37
C VAL A 101 -3.68 -27.85 21.46
N ALA A 102 -3.67 -29.12 21.87
CA ALA A 102 -4.89 -29.86 22.12
C ALA A 102 -5.74 -29.12 23.17
N ALA A 103 -6.97 -28.79 22.80
CA ALA A 103 -7.92 -28.10 23.65
C ALA A 103 -9.31 -28.73 23.49
N PRO A 104 -10.15 -28.68 24.52
CA PRO A 104 -9.86 -28.23 25.89
C PRO A 104 -9.09 -29.29 26.71
N PRO A 105 -8.45 -28.91 27.81
CA PRO A 105 -7.82 -29.87 28.72
C PRO A 105 -8.90 -30.66 29.49
N GLU A 106 -8.61 -31.94 29.78
CA GLU A 106 -9.55 -32.88 30.41
C GLU A 106 -10.19 -32.35 31.71
N TRP A 107 -9.44 -31.62 32.53
CA TRP A 107 -9.94 -31.08 33.80
C TRP A 107 -10.96 -29.95 33.64
N PHE A 108 -11.01 -29.30 32.47
CA PHE A 108 -11.92 -28.18 32.20
C PHE A 108 -13.20 -28.62 31.46
N MET A 109 -13.30 -29.90 31.10
CA MET A 109 -14.41 -30.44 30.32
C MET A 109 -15.76 -30.34 31.04
N ASP A 110 -15.78 -30.60 32.34
CA ASP A 110 -17.02 -30.56 33.12
C ASP A 110 -17.53 -29.12 33.30
N ASP A 111 -16.63 -28.14 33.39
CA ASP A 111 -16.98 -26.72 33.45
C ASP A 111 -17.58 -26.23 32.13
N ILE A 112 -17.00 -26.64 30.99
CA ILE A 112 -17.57 -26.35 29.66
C ILE A 112 -18.96 -26.97 29.53
N LYS A 113 -19.14 -28.21 30.00
CA LYS A 113 -20.44 -28.87 29.99
C LYS A 113 -21.48 -28.07 30.76
N MET A 114 -21.17 -27.66 31.99
CA MET A 114 -22.07 -26.83 32.80
C MET A 114 -22.41 -25.52 32.11
N PHE A 115 -21.43 -24.88 31.48
CA PHE A 115 -21.64 -23.64 30.72
C PHE A 115 -22.58 -23.86 29.52
N VAL A 116 -22.38 -24.92 28.72
CA VAL A 116 -23.23 -25.24 27.56
C VAL A 116 -24.67 -25.53 28.00
N GLU A 117 -24.86 -26.33 29.05
CA GLU A 117 -26.18 -26.67 29.58
C GLU A 117 -26.92 -25.45 30.15
N ASN A 118 -26.18 -24.47 30.71
CA ASN A 118 -26.75 -23.25 31.28
C ASN A 118 -26.92 -22.10 30.27
N SER A 119 -26.22 -22.13 29.14
CA SER A 119 -26.22 -21.03 28.15
C SER A 119 -27.42 -21.05 27.20
N GLY A 120 -28.29 -22.06 27.28
CA GLY A 120 -29.47 -22.18 26.43
C GLY A 120 -29.14 -22.49 24.96
N VAL A 121 -27.90 -22.90 24.68
CA VAL A 121 -27.46 -23.32 23.35
C VAL A 121 -28.18 -24.63 23.00
N PRO A 122 -28.74 -24.77 21.78
CA PRO A 122 -29.39 -26.01 21.37
C PRO A 122 -28.38 -27.15 21.37
N VAL A 123 -28.57 -28.11 22.28
CA VAL A 123 -27.74 -29.31 22.38
C VAL A 123 -28.32 -30.46 21.55
N PRO A 124 -27.48 -31.36 21.03
CA PRO A 124 -27.94 -32.57 20.35
C PRO A 124 -28.81 -33.45 21.27
N THR A 125 -29.75 -34.21 20.68
CA THR A 125 -30.66 -35.09 21.45
C THR A 125 -29.95 -36.18 22.27
N ASN A 126 -28.72 -36.55 21.87
CA ASN A 126 -27.90 -37.56 22.56
C ASN A 126 -26.85 -36.95 23.51
N TRP A 127 -26.99 -35.67 23.86
CA TRP A 127 -26.01 -34.93 24.67
C TRP A 127 -25.58 -35.67 25.95
N SER A 128 -26.52 -36.30 26.67
CA SER A 128 -26.23 -36.98 27.93
C SER A 128 -25.14 -38.06 27.83
N THR A 129 -24.95 -38.69 26.66
CA THR A 129 -23.94 -39.74 26.44
C THR A 129 -22.78 -39.30 25.54
N THR A 130 -22.99 -38.35 24.62
CA THR A 130 -21.98 -37.93 23.64
C THR A 130 -21.38 -36.55 23.87
N TRP A 131 -21.78 -35.82 24.93
CA TRP A 131 -21.31 -34.45 25.20
C TRP A 131 -19.79 -34.30 25.12
N ARG A 132 -19.02 -35.28 25.61
CA ARG A 132 -17.55 -35.23 25.61
C ARG A 132 -16.99 -35.19 24.19
N THR A 133 -17.48 -36.06 23.29
CA THR A 133 -17.02 -36.07 21.90
C THR A 133 -17.50 -34.84 21.12
N GLU A 134 -18.70 -34.34 21.44
CA GLU A 134 -19.24 -33.12 20.83
C GLU A 134 -18.44 -31.89 21.21
N ILE A 135 -18.03 -31.76 22.48
CA ILE A 135 -17.15 -30.68 22.92
C ILE A 135 -15.79 -30.78 22.24
N LEU A 136 -15.17 -31.96 22.21
CA LEU A 136 -13.86 -32.13 21.56
C LEU A 136 -13.89 -31.83 20.04
N ALA A 137 -15.02 -32.10 19.37
CA ALA A 137 -15.16 -31.85 17.94
C ALA A 137 -15.43 -30.38 17.58
N ASN A 138 -16.09 -29.63 18.48
CA ASN A 138 -16.60 -28.28 18.19
C ASN A 138 -15.92 -27.17 19.00
N TYR A 139 -15.15 -27.50 20.04
CA TYR A 139 -14.49 -26.51 20.88
C TYR A 139 -13.26 -25.93 20.17
N LEU A 140 -13.19 -24.59 20.12
CA LEU A 140 -12.02 -23.86 19.63
C LEU A 140 -11.70 -22.73 20.62
N GLY A 141 -10.50 -22.79 21.20
CA GLY A 141 -9.90 -21.66 21.91
C GLY A 141 -9.01 -20.88 20.96
N VAL A 142 -9.22 -19.55 20.88
CA VAL A 142 -8.36 -18.65 20.09
C VAL A 142 -7.82 -17.58 21.00
N ASP A 143 -6.52 -17.64 21.28
CA ASP A 143 -5.81 -16.63 22.05
C ASP A 143 -4.96 -15.78 21.10
N ILE A 144 -5.26 -14.49 21.04
CA ILE A 144 -4.51 -13.51 20.23
C ILE A 144 -3.62 -12.72 21.17
N LEU A 145 -2.32 -12.96 21.08
CA LEU A 145 -1.31 -12.38 21.97
C LEU A 145 -0.23 -11.68 21.13
N SER A 146 0.25 -10.54 21.61
CA SER A 146 1.42 -9.89 21.03
C SER A 146 2.69 -10.49 21.63
N GLU A 147 3.61 -10.95 20.79
CA GLU A 147 4.90 -11.50 21.23
C GLU A 147 5.76 -10.42 21.91
N SER A 148 5.70 -9.19 21.40
CA SER A 148 6.44 -8.03 21.91
C SER A 148 5.61 -6.76 21.75
N TYR A 149 5.98 -5.69 22.47
CA TYR A 149 5.43 -4.34 22.30
C TYR A 149 6.22 -3.50 21.28
N GLN A 150 7.24 -4.09 20.66
CA GLN A 150 8.05 -3.41 19.66
C GLN A 150 7.28 -3.29 18.34
N ILE A 151 7.26 -2.09 17.79
CA ILE A 151 6.67 -1.80 16.48
C ILE A 151 7.83 -1.56 15.51
N GLU A 152 7.87 -2.32 14.42
CA GLU A 152 8.81 -2.10 13.34
C GLU A 152 8.19 -1.14 12.32
N SER A 153 8.85 -0.01 12.08
CA SER A 153 8.44 0.99 11.10
C SER A 153 9.37 0.98 9.89
N PHE A 154 8.81 0.79 8.70
CA PHE A 154 9.54 0.87 7.44
C PHE A 154 9.08 2.11 6.66
N GLU A 155 9.98 3.08 6.50
CA GLU A 155 9.71 4.30 5.75
C GLU A 155 10.61 4.34 4.51
N GLN A 156 10.03 4.66 3.36
CA GLN A 156 10.74 4.83 2.10
C GLN A 156 10.98 6.31 1.86
N GLU A 157 12.24 6.74 1.97
CA GLU A 157 12.66 8.11 1.70
C GLU A 157 13.34 8.23 0.34
N ALA A 158 13.17 9.37 -0.33
CA ALA A 158 13.86 9.66 -1.56
C ALA A 158 15.38 9.79 -1.30
N THR A 159 16.20 9.00 -2.01
CA THR A 159 17.66 8.98 -1.82
C THR A 159 18.33 10.32 -2.12
N LEU A 160 17.72 11.13 -2.97
CA LEU A 160 18.21 12.47 -3.31
C LEU A 160 17.08 13.47 -3.14
N ASP A 161 17.29 14.41 -2.23
CA ASP A 161 16.42 15.57 -2.12
C ASP A 161 16.77 16.64 -3.17
N ALA A 162 15.80 17.47 -3.55
CA ALA A 162 15.99 18.54 -4.53
C ALA A 162 17.14 19.49 -4.12
N VAL A 163 17.29 19.76 -2.82
CA VAL A 163 18.39 20.57 -2.29
C VAL A 163 19.74 19.90 -2.53
N GLN A 164 19.83 18.58 -2.38
CA GLN A 164 21.07 17.83 -2.62
C GLN A 164 21.43 17.81 -4.10
N VAL A 165 20.44 17.69 -4.99
CA VAL A 165 20.64 17.79 -6.45
C VAL A 165 21.21 19.16 -6.81
N ILE A 166 20.59 20.24 -6.31
CA ILE A 166 21.06 21.61 -6.57
C ILE A 166 22.45 21.83 -5.98
N SER A 167 22.72 21.31 -4.77
CA SER A 167 24.03 21.41 -4.13
C SER A 167 25.12 20.69 -4.93
N ASN A 168 24.87 19.50 -5.45
CA ASN A 168 25.84 18.75 -6.25
C ASN A 168 26.12 19.44 -7.59
N VAL A 169 25.08 19.91 -8.28
CA VAL A 169 25.23 20.66 -9.53
C VAL A 169 25.96 21.99 -9.28
N GLY A 170 25.57 22.71 -8.22
CA GLY A 170 26.19 23.97 -7.79
C GLY A 170 27.66 23.80 -7.42
N GLY A 171 28.02 22.74 -6.70
CA GLY A 171 29.39 22.43 -6.34
C GLY A 171 30.27 22.15 -7.56
N HIS A 172 29.81 21.30 -8.48
CA HIS A 172 30.55 21.02 -9.71
C HIS A 172 30.67 22.27 -10.59
N THR A 173 29.56 22.97 -10.86
CA THR A 173 29.59 24.18 -11.70
C THR A 173 30.43 25.29 -11.09
N GLY A 174 30.38 25.49 -9.76
CA GLY A 174 31.23 26.42 -9.04
C GLY A 174 32.72 26.11 -9.20
N LEU A 175 33.10 24.83 -9.15
CA LEU A 175 34.48 24.39 -9.42
C LEU A 175 34.92 24.73 -10.85
N TRP A 176 34.09 24.43 -11.84
CA TRP A 176 34.38 24.74 -13.25
C TRP A 176 34.50 26.25 -13.49
N ILE A 177 33.65 27.06 -12.87
CA ILE A 177 33.73 28.52 -12.94
C ILE A 177 35.02 29.02 -12.29
N GLY A 178 35.40 28.46 -11.13
CA GLY A 178 36.64 28.81 -10.43
C GLY A 178 37.89 28.54 -11.27
N ILE A 179 38.00 27.34 -11.88
CA ILE A 179 39.11 27.00 -12.77
C ILE A 179 39.13 27.92 -13.99
N SER A 180 37.96 28.17 -14.60
CA SER A 180 37.83 29.04 -15.77
C SER A 180 38.29 30.47 -15.46
N PHE A 181 37.94 31.00 -14.28
CA PHE A 181 38.34 32.34 -13.84
C PHE A 181 39.85 32.47 -13.62
N LEU A 182 40.49 31.47 -12.99
CA LEU A 182 41.94 31.44 -12.82
C LEU A 182 42.67 31.43 -14.17
N SER A 183 42.19 30.61 -15.12
CA SER A 183 42.77 30.56 -16.47
C SER A 183 42.65 31.88 -17.24
N LEU A 184 41.54 32.60 -17.04
CA LEU A 184 41.32 33.91 -17.65
C LEU A 184 42.28 34.96 -17.09
N MET A 185 42.53 34.95 -15.78
CA MET A 185 43.50 35.86 -15.15
C MET A 185 44.93 35.57 -15.63
N GLU A 186 45.30 34.30 -15.76
CA GLU A 186 46.61 33.91 -16.31
C GLU A 186 46.77 34.39 -17.77
N LEU A 187 45.71 34.29 -18.58
CA LEU A 187 45.70 34.78 -19.95
C LEU A 187 45.88 36.30 -20.02
N VAL A 188 45.22 37.06 -19.13
CA VAL A 188 45.39 38.52 -19.03
C VAL A 188 46.83 38.88 -18.64
N GLU A 189 47.42 38.16 -17.69
CA GLU A 189 48.82 38.37 -17.31
C GLU A 189 49.77 38.11 -18.48
N MET A 190 49.55 37.03 -19.22
CA MET A 190 50.34 36.69 -20.41
C MET A 190 50.28 37.81 -21.45
N LEU A 191 49.07 38.32 -21.75
CA LEU A 191 48.89 39.44 -22.69
C LEU A 191 49.60 40.71 -22.21
N TYR A 192 49.53 41.02 -20.91
CA TYR A 192 50.23 42.17 -20.34
C TYR A 192 51.76 42.04 -20.48
N ARG A 193 52.31 40.86 -20.16
CA ARG A 193 53.75 40.57 -20.34
C ARG A 193 54.16 40.68 -21.80
N LEU A 194 53.35 40.16 -22.73
CA LEU A 194 53.60 40.23 -24.17
C LEU A 194 53.60 41.69 -24.67
N ALA A 195 52.59 42.48 -24.29
CA ALA A 195 52.50 43.90 -24.66
C ALA A 195 53.70 44.70 -24.13
N ARG A 196 54.09 44.47 -22.87
CA ARG A 196 55.30 45.08 -22.28
C ARG A 196 56.56 44.68 -23.03
N TYR A 197 56.69 43.42 -23.42
CA TYR A 197 57.83 42.92 -24.18
C TYR A 197 57.92 43.55 -25.58
N HIS A 198 56.80 43.61 -26.32
CA HIS A 198 56.74 44.30 -27.61
C HIS A 198 57.06 45.80 -27.50
N LEU A 199 56.52 46.49 -26.48
CA LEU A 199 56.86 47.88 -26.21
C LEU A 199 58.34 48.06 -25.88
N HIS A 200 58.95 47.12 -25.14
CA HIS A 200 60.39 47.15 -24.86
C HIS A 200 61.23 46.93 -26.12
N LEU A 201 60.86 45.98 -26.99
CA LEU A 201 61.53 45.75 -28.27
C LEU A 201 61.43 46.95 -29.21
N ILE A 202 60.26 47.61 -29.29
CA ILE A 202 60.07 48.81 -30.11
C ILE A 202 60.86 50.00 -29.54
N ARG A 203 61.08 50.04 -28.21
CA ARG A 203 61.83 51.11 -27.51
C ARG A 203 63.34 50.90 -27.53
N VAL A 204 63.86 49.82 -28.10
CA VAL A 204 65.29 49.67 -28.42
C VAL A 204 65.50 50.06 -29.89
N PRO A 205 65.69 51.36 -30.23
CA PRO A 205 66.21 51.73 -31.53
C PRO A 205 67.68 51.28 -31.60
N VAL A 206 67.96 50.45 -32.60
CA VAL A 206 69.18 50.42 -33.42
C VAL A 206 70.31 51.32 -32.89
N ARG A 207 71.17 50.76 -32.04
CA ARG A 207 72.55 51.26 -31.87
C ARG A 207 73.47 50.42 -32.77
N ASN A 208 73.26 50.53 -34.08
CA ASN A 208 74.20 50.09 -35.11
C ASN A 208 74.63 51.31 -35.92
N ASN A 209 75.64 51.99 -35.40
CA ASN A 209 76.84 52.52 -36.06
C ASN A 209 77.59 53.41 -35.06
#